data_AF-A0A957NA53-F1
#
_entry.id   AF-A0A957NA53-F1
#
_cell.length_a   1.000
_cell.length_b   1.000
_cell.length_c   1.000
_cell.angle_alpha   90.00
_cell.angle_beta   90.00
_cell.angle_gamma   90.00
#
_symmetry.space_group_name_H-M   'P 1'
#
loop_
_entity.id
_entity.type
_entity.pdbx_description
1 polymer ?
#
loop_
_entity_poly.entity_id
_entity_poly.type
_entity_poly.pdbx_seq_one_letter_code
_entity_poly.pdbx_strand_id
1 'polypeptide(L)'
;VAVLPHQDKASGELVELAHAVNNRYVVHLGGAERLGELTWTAARRYGWEQAQDTIVMGDGAVWIWNQAALHFGESRQVVDWYHAQEHLTQAARLLKPEDTPTFTRWLNSRETLLYQGHAARLADELDRAAEKHPAATELAREATYFRSNQLRMNYLEMREEEWPIGSGMVESGAKQFKARFCGPGMRWSRTGAENLLPIRAAVLSHHFDQTWDQAHRLPPN
;
A
#
# COMPACT_ATOMS: atom_id res chain seq x y z
N VAL A 1 14.42 4.33 -5.97
CA VAL A 1 14.55 3.10 -5.14
C VAL A 1 15.99 2.60 -5.23
N ALA A 2 16.41 1.68 -4.36
CA ALA A 2 17.66 0.94 -4.51
C ALA A 2 17.35 -0.55 -4.54
N VAL A 3 17.89 -1.29 -5.50
CA VAL A 3 17.74 -2.74 -5.60
C VAL A 3 18.77 -3.39 -4.68
N LEU A 4 18.32 -4.19 -3.71
CA LEU A 4 19.19 -4.85 -2.75
C LEU A 4 18.84 -6.35 -2.68
N PRO A 5 19.83 -7.21 -2.40
CA PRO A 5 19.58 -8.63 -2.20
C PRO A 5 18.78 -8.85 -0.92
N HIS A 6 17.68 -9.59 -1.04
CA HIS A 6 16.82 -10.00 0.06
C HIS A 6 16.70 -11.52 0.06
N GLN A 7 16.87 -12.14 1.22
CA GLN A 7 16.69 -13.59 1.35
C GLN A 7 15.20 -13.94 1.41
N ASP A 8 14.71 -14.63 0.39
CA ASP A 8 13.34 -15.16 0.40
C ASP A 8 13.19 -16.18 1.54
N LYS A 9 12.13 -16.01 2.34
CA LYS A 9 11.95 -16.81 3.57
C LYS A 9 11.50 -18.24 3.29
N ALA A 10 10.91 -18.50 2.11
CA ALA A 10 10.36 -19.80 1.77
C ALA A 10 11.40 -20.69 1.06
N SER A 11 12.12 -20.14 0.08
CA SER A 11 13.14 -20.82 -0.71
C SER A 11 14.54 -20.70 -0.13
N GLY A 12 14.81 -19.67 0.68
CA GLY A 12 16.14 -19.35 1.19
C GLY A 12 17.06 -18.69 0.15
N GLU A 13 16.58 -18.47 -1.08
CA GLU A 13 17.32 -17.86 -2.18
C GLU A 13 17.43 -16.34 -2.02
N LEU A 14 18.49 -15.76 -2.59
CA LEU A 14 18.62 -14.31 -2.68
C LEU A 14 17.83 -13.79 -3.87
N VAL A 15 16.86 -12.94 -3.60
CA VAL A 15 16.04 -12.24 -4.59
C VAL A 15 16.36 -10.76 -4.50
N GLU A 16 16.61 -10.13 -5.64
CA GLU A 16 16.79 -8.69 -5.70
C GLU A 16 15.44 -7.97 -5.60
N LEU A 17 15.30 -7.08 -4.62
CA LEU A 17 14.08 -6.32 -4.37
C LEU A 17 14.35 -4.83 -4.38
N ALA A 18 13.43 -4.06 -4.95
CA ALA A 18 13.46 -2.60 -4.83
C ALA A 18 13.09 -2.16 -3.41
N HIS A 19 14.00 -1.41 -2.79
CA HIS A 19 13.82 -0.78 -1.49
C HIS A 19 13.65 0.73 -1.63
N ALA A 20 12.73 1.29 -0.84
CA ALA A 20 12.59 2.73 -0.73
C ALA A 20 13.79 3.31 0.05
N VAL A 21 14.45 4.29 -0.57
CA VAL A 21 15.55 5.05 0.01
C VAL A 21 15.16 6.52 0.03
N ASN A 22 15.73 7.29 0.96
CA ASN A 22 15.39 8.72 1.13
C ASN A 22 13.90 8.95 1.43
N ASN A 23 13.32 8.12 2.30
CA ASN A 23 11.89 8.15 2.61
C ASN A 23 11.43 9.51 3.15
N ARG A 24 10.24 9.92 2.70
CA ARG A 24 9.53 11.11 3.17
C ARG A 24 8.14 10.69 3.59
N TYR A 25 7.74 11.11 4.78
CA TYR A 25 6.44 10.80 5.33
C TYR A 25 5.56 12.03 5.33
N VAL A 26 4.33 11.86 4.86
CA VAL A 26 3.25 12.81 5.02
C VAL A 26 2.15 12.12 5.83
N VAL A 27 1.63 12.82 6.83
CA VAL A 27 0.59 12.29 7.72
C VAL A 27 -0.44 13.36 7.95
N HIS A 28 -1.70 12.94 7.96
CA HIS A 28 -2.84 13.81 8.20
C HIS A 28 -3.92 13.05 8.99
N LEU A 29 -4.50 13.68 10.01
CA LEU A 29 -5.66 13.16 10.74
C LEU A 29 -6.95 13.74 10.15
N GLY A 30 -7.27 13.41 8.91
CA GLY A 30 -8.45 13.94 8.23
C GLY A 30 -8.79 13.19 6.95
N GLY A 31 -9.41 13.89 6.00
CA GLY A 31 -9.91 13.32 4.75
C GLY A 31 -8.82 13.02 3.73
N ALA A 32 -9.21 12.22 2.72
CA ALA A 32 -8.33 11.79 1.64
C ALA A 32 -7.84 12.97 0.78
N GLU A 33 -8.70 13.97 0.56
CA GLU A 33 -8.40 15.13 -0.28
C GLU A 33 -7.23 15.93 0.30
N ARG A 34 -7.31 16.26 1.59
CA ARG A 34 -6.24 17.02 2.24
C ARG A 34 -4.94 16.23 2.33
N LEU A 35 -5.03 14.91 2.54
CA LEU A 35 -3.85 14.05 2.48
C LEU A 35 -3.23 14.03 1.08
N GLY A 36 -4.06 13.97 0.03
CA GLY A 36 -3.63 14.04 -1.38
C GLY A 36 -2.88 15.33 -1.68
N GLU A 37 -3.43 16.49 -1.31
CA GLU A 37 -2.79 17.79 -1.47
C GLU A 37 -1.43 17.89 -0.76
N LEU A 38 -1.36 17.41 0.48
CA LEU A 38 -0.13 17.42 1.27
C LEU A 38 0.93 16.48 0.65
N THR A 39 0.50 15.30 0.20
CA THR A 39 1.38 14.32 -0.46
C THR A 39 1.91 14.88 -1.78
N TRP A 40 1.05 15.49 -2.59
CA TRP A 40 1.45 16.16 -3.83
C TRP A 40 2.45 17.29 -3.57
N THR A 41 2.16 18.15 -2.60
CA THR A 41 3.06 19.25 -2.23
C THR A 41 4.44 18.74 -1.80
N ALA A 42 4.48 17.66 -1.02
CA ALA A 42 5.73 17.02 -0.62
C ALA A 42 6.45 16.39 -1.83
N ALA A 43 5.74 15.64 -2.67
CA ALA A 43 6.28 15.00 -3.86
C ALA A 43 6.96 16.03 -4.79
N ARG A 44 6.29 17.14 -5.10
CA ARG A 44 6.87 18.24 -5.91
C ARG A 44 8.13 18.81 -5.27
N ARG A 45 8.12 19.06 -3.96
CA ARG A 45 9.29 19.57 -3.23
C ARG A 45 10.51 18.64 -3.34
N TYR A 46 10.27 17.34 -3.45
CA TYR A 46 11.33 16.33 -3.57
C TYR A 46 11.55 15.83 -5.01
N GLY A 47 11.13 16.64 -5.99
CA GLY A 47 11.51 16.47 -7.39
C GLY A 47 10.70 15.42 -8.16
N TRP A 48 9.46 15.16 -7.76
CA TRP A 48 8.59 14.20 -8.43
C TRP A 48 8.43 14.47 -9.93
N GLU A 49 8.26 15.74 -10.32
CA GLU A 49 8.14 16.16 -11.74
C GLU A 49 9.43 15.93 -12.54
N GLN A 50 10.57 15.66 -11.89
CA GLN A 50 11.84 15.35 -12.55
C GLN A 50 12.20 13.86 -12.48
N ALA A 51 11.36 13.03 -11.85
CA ALA A 51 11.58 11.60 -11.80
C ALA A 51 11.41 10.99 -13.21
N GLN A 52 12.28 10.05 -13.58
CA GLN A 52 12.17 9.33 -14.85
C GLN A 52 10.95 8.41 -14.85
N ASP A 53 10.74 7.71 -13.74
CA ASP A 53 9.61 6.81 -13.57
C ASP A 53 8.98 7.01 -12.18
N THR A 54 7.66 6.89 -12.12
CA THR A 54 6.88 7.09 -10.90
C THR A 54 5.84 5.99 -10.69
N ILE A 55 5.60 5.64 -9.42
CA ILE A 55 4.62 4.63 -9.02
C ILE A 55 3.82 5.09 -7.81
N VAL A 56 2.51 4.83 -7.85
CA VAL A 56 1.60 4.94 -6.71
C VAL A 56 1.17 3.54 -6.30
N MET A 57 1.33 3.24 -5.02
CA MET A 57 0.96 1.96 -4.41
C MET A 57 -0.12 2.18 -3.36
N GLY A 58 -1.08 1.25 -3.28
CA GLY A 58 -2.18 1.33 -2.31
C GLY A 58 -2.87 -0.01 -2.08
N ASP A 59 -3.75 -0.06 -1.08
CA ASP A 59 -4.48 -1.27 -0.66
C ASP A 59 -5.62 -1.69 -1.60
N GLY A 60 -5.91 -0.89 -2.64
CA GLY A 60 -7.02 -1.12 -3.56
C GLY A 60 -8.28 -0.30 -3.25
N ALA A 61 -8.26 0.56 -2.21
CA ALA A 61 -9.37 1.45 -1.89
C ALA A 61 -9.54 2.55 -2.97
N VAL A 62 -10.78 2.74 -3.39
CA VAL A 62 -11.15 3.68 -4.47
C VAL A 62 -10.65 5.11 -4.20
N TRP A 63 -10.66 5.56 -2.95
CA TRP A 63 -10.22 6.92 -2.60
C TRP A 63 -8.73 7.14 -2.90
N ILE A 64 -7.88 6.10 -2.77
CA ILE A 64 -6.45 6.20 -3.13
C ILE A 64 -6.32 6.46 -4.62
N TRP A 65 -7.07 5.71 -5.44
CA TRP A 65 -7.02 5.83 -6.89
C TRP A 65 -7.58 7.16 -7.39
N ASN A 66 -8.56 7.72 -6.69
CA ASN A 66 -9.05 9.08 -6.97
C ASN A 66 -7.93 10.11 -6.74
N GLN A 67 -7.20 10.02 -5.62
CA GLN A 67 -6.07 10.91 -5.34
C GLN A 67 -4.89 10.67 -6.30
N ALA A 68 -4.63 9.41 -6.68
CA ALA A 68 -3.61 9.04 -7.66
C ALA A 68 -3.92 9.65 -9.03
N ALA A 69 -5.16 9.54 -9.50
CA ALA A 69 -5.57 10.15 -10.77
C ALA A 69 -5.47 11.67 -10.74
N LEU A 70 -5.82 12.31 -9.61
CA LEU A 70 -5.79 13.76 -9.46
C LEU A 70 -4.38 14.34 -9.40
N HIS A 71 -3.48 13.71 -8.65
CA HIS A 71 -2.16 14.28 -8.33
C HIS A 71 -0.99 13.59 -9.04
N PHE A 72 -1.18 12.35 -9.48
CA PHE A 72 -0.11 11.45 -9.93
C PHE A 72 -0.49 10.70 -11.22
N GLY A 73 -1.32 11.31 -12.08
CA GLY A 73 -2.02 10.64 -13.18
C GLY A 73 -1.14 9.88 -14.19
N GLU A 74 0.13 10.29 -14.36
CA GLU A 74 1.11 9.63 -15.24
C GLU A 74 1.85 8.47 -14.57
N SER A 75 1.64 8.26 -13.26
CA SER A 75 2.36 7.25 -12.50
C SER A 75 1.76 5.87 -12.72
N ARG A 76 2.62 4.85 -12.75
CA ARG A 76 2.18 3.45 -12.64
C ARG A 76 1.38 3.28 -11.35
N GLN A 77 0.35 2.46 -11.38
CA GLN A 77 -0.47 2.16 -10.20
C GLN A 77 -0.39 0.66 -9.90
N VAL A 78 -0.11 0.32 -8.66
CA VAL A 78 -0.02 -1.07 -8.22
C VAL A 78 -0.80 -1.26 -6.92
N VAL A 79 -1.60 -2.32 -6.86
CA VAL A 79 -2.17 -2.75 -5.58
C VAL A 79 -1.06 -3.41 -4.77
N ASP A 80 -1.03 -3.15 -3.47
CA ASP A 80 -0.14 -3.83 -2.56
C ASP A 80 -0.37 -5.36 -2.58
N TRP A 81 0.69 -6.11 -2.89
CA TRP A 81 0.63 -7.57 -3.01
C TRP A 81 0.11 -8.25 -1.73
N TYR A 82 0.51 -7.77 -0.56
CA TYR A 82 0.11 -8.36 0.72
C TYR A 82 -1.40 -8.16 0.97
N HIS A 83 -1.94 -6.97 0.69
CA HIS A 83 -3.38 -6.71 0.77
C HIS A 83 -4.16 -7.56 -0.24
N ALA A 84 -3.64 -7.74 -1.46
CA ALA A 84 -4.27 -8.61 -2.44
C ALA A 84 -4.28 -10.09 -1.98
N GLN A 85 -3.21 -10.55 -1.33
CA GLN A 85 -3.15 -11.88 -0.69
C GLN A 85 -4.15 -12.02 0.46
N GLU A 86 -4.37 -10.97 1.27
CA GLU A 86 -5.39 -10.99 2.32
C GLU A 86 -6.79 -11.19 1.74
N HIS A 87 -7.16 -10.43 0.72
CA HIS A 87 -8.42 -10.62 -0.02
C HIS A 87 -8.55 -12.03 -0.61
N LEU A 88 -7.47 -12.55 -1.19
CA LEU A 88 -7.47 -13.91 -1.74
C LEU A 88 -7.65 -14.98 -0.65
N THR A 89 -7.02 -14.77 0.51
CA THR A 89 -7.15 -15.66 1.68
C THR A 89 -8.58 -15.65 2.22
N GLN A 90 -9.25 -14.49 2.25
CA GLN A 90 -10.66 -14.42 2.63
C GLN A 90 -11.54 -15.17 1.65
N ALA A 91 -11.33 -15.02 0.33
CA ALA A 91 -12.03 -15.81 -0.67
C ALA A 91 -11.80 -17.32 -0.49
N ALA A 92 -10.57 -17.74 -0.16
CA ALA A 92 -10.25 -19.14 0.11
C ALA A 92 -11.03 -19.68 1.31
N ARG A 93 -11.12 -18.91 2.41
CA ARG A 93 -11.85 -19.29 3.63
C ARG A 93 -13.35 -19.46 3.38
N LEU A 94 -13.92 -18.70 2.44
CA LEU A 94 -15.31 -18.84 2.05
C LEU A 94 -15.55 -20.14 1.26
N LEU A 95 -14.59 -20.57 0.43
CA LEU A 95 -14.76 -21.69 -0.51
C LEU A 95 -14.23 -23.04 -0.02
N LYS A 96 -13.34 -23.03 0.96
CA LYS A 96 -12.60 -24.19 1.46
C LYS A 96 -12.48 -24.11 2.99
N PRO A 97 -12.66 -25.23 3.71
CA PRO A 97 -12.39 -25.26 5.14
C PRO A 97 -10.92 -24.92 5.41
N GLU A 98 -10.67 -24.00 6.32
CA GLU A 98 -9.32 -23.58 6.74
C GLU A 98 -8.49 -24.78 7.25
N ASP A 99 -7.17 -24.69 7.16
CA ASP A 99 -6.22 -25.74 7.57
C ASP A 99 -6.36 -27.10 6.86
N THR A 100 -7.06 -27.15 5.72
CA THR A 100 -7.16 -28.37 4.90
C THR A 100 -6.22 -28.37 3.70
N PRO A 101 -5.77 -29.55 3.21
CA PRO A 101 -5.01 -29.63 1.96
C PRO A 101 -5.74 -29.01 0.77
N THR A 102 -7.07 -29.02 0.77
CA THR A 102 -7.88 -28.38 -0.27
C THR A 102 -7.84 -26.86 -0.21
N PHE A 103 -7.75 -26.27 0.99
CA PHE A 103 -7.56 -24.83 1.18
C PHE A 103 -6.19 -24.40 0.66
N THR A 104 -5.12 -25.05 1.12
CA THR A 104 -3.74 -24.71 0.72
C THR A 104 -3.55 -24.86 -0.79
N ARG A 105 -4.03 -25.95 -1.41
CA ARG A 105 -3.93 -26.12 -2.87
C ARG A 105 -4.70 -25.05 -3.64
N TRP A 106 -5.89 -24.69 -3.18
CA TRP A 106 -6.68 -23.65 -3.82
C TRP A 106 -5.97 -22.30 -3.73
N LEU A 107 -5.53 -21.91 -2.53
CA LEU A 107 -4.85 -20.65 -2.26
C LEU A 107 -3.57 -20.52 -3.10
N ASN A 108 -2.66 -21.49 -3.03
CA ASN A 108 -1.39 -21.45 -3.76
C ASN A 108 -1.61 -21.35 -5.29
N SER A 109 -2.59 -22.09 -5.82
CA SER A 109 -2.90 -22.06 -7.25
C SER A 109 -3.42 -20.69 -7.71
N ARG A 110 -4.22 -20.01 -6.88
CA ARG A 110 -4.79 -18.69 -7.20
C ARG A 110 -3.81 -17.57 -6.90
N GLU A 111 -2.92 -17.76 -5.95
CA GLU A 111 -1.81 -16.85 -5.68
C GLU A 111 -0.87 -16.78 -6.89
N THR A 112 -0.50 -17.92 -7.46
CA THR A 112 0.28 -17.96 -8.70
C THR A 112 -0.46 -17.27 -9.86
N LEU A 113 -1.75 -17.56 -10.01
CA LEU A 113 -2.59 -16.94 -11.05
C LEU A 113 -2.69 -15.42 -10.88
N LEU A 114 -2.86 -14.94 -9.65
CA LEU A 114 -2.90 -13.52 -9.33
C LEU A 114 -1.55 -12.86 -9.58
N TYR A 115 -0.45 -13.47 -9.15
CA TYR A 115 0.91 -12.98 -9.39
C TYR A 115 1.21 -12.82 -10.89
N GLN A 116 0.70 -13.73 -11.72
CA GLN A 116 0.80 -13.68 -13.19
C GLN A 116 -0.11 -12.63 -13.86
N GLY A 117 -0.82 -11.79 -13.10
CA GLY A 117 -1.67 -10.72 -13.65
C GLY A 117 -3.09 -11.15 -14.01
N HIS A 118 -3.53 -12.35 -13.62
CA HIS A 118 -4.84 -12.87 -14.01
C HIS A 118 -5.97 -12.53 -13.01
N ALA A 119 -5.94 -11.34 -12.41
CA ALA A 119 -6.96 -10.87 -11.47
C ALA A 119 -8.39 -10.88 -12.04
N ALA A 120 -8.55 -10.56 -13.32
CA ALA A 120 -9.85 -10.62 -14.02
C ALA A 120 -10.45 -12.03 -14.01
N ARG A 121 -9.61 -13.03 -14.32
CA ARG A 121 -9.99 -14.45 -14.32
C ARG A 121 -10.33 -14.93 -12.92
N LEU A 122 -9.55 -14.52 -11.92
CA LEU A 122 -9.87 -14.80 -10.52
C LEU A 122 -11.24 -14.22 -10.14
N ALA A 123 -11.54 -12.98 -10.52
CA ALA A 123 -12.84 -12.37 -10.28
C ALA A 123 -13.99 -13.16 -10.92
N ASP A 124 -13.85 -13.56 -12.19
CA ASP A 124 -14.85 -14.39 -12.89
C ASP A 124 -15.07 -15.75 -12.19
N GLU A 125 -14.01 -16.37 -11.67
CA GLU A 125 -14.12 -17.63 -10.91
C GLU A 125 -14.89 -17.42 -9.60
N LEU A 126 -14.64 -16.32 -8.89
CA LEU A 126 -15.33 -15.98 -7.64
C LEU A 126 -16.81 -15.63 -7.86
N ASP A 127 -17.12 -14.88 -8.92
CA ASP A 127 -18.51 -14.56 -9.28
C ASP A 127 -19.31 -15.83 -9.60
N ARG A 128 -18.73 -16.76 -10.36
CA ARG A 128 -19.35 -18.07 -10.63
C ARG A 128 -19.54 -18.91 -9.37
N ALA A 129 -18.60 -18.84 -8.45
CA ALA A 129 -18.75 -19.53 -7.16
C ALA A 129 -19.88 -18.91 -6.34
N ALA A 130 -20.04 -17.58 -6.38
CA ALA A 130 -21.09 -16.86 -5.66
C ALA A 130 -22.50 -17.29 -6.07
N GLU A 131 -22.74 -17.63 -7.35
CA GLU A 131 -24.07 -18.04 -7.87
C GLU A 131 -24.75 -19.16 -7.07
N LYS A 132 -23.96 -20.05 -6.45
CA LYS A 132 -24.46 -21.27 -5.79
C LYS A 132 -23.99 -21.41 -4.35
N HIS A 133 -23.35 -20.39 -3.80
CA HIS A 133 -22.73 -20.48 -2.47
C HIS A 133 -23.53 -19.70 -1.43
N PRO A 134 -23.68 -20.21 -0.18
CA PRO A 134 -24.37 -19.48 0.89
C PRO A 134 -23.76 -18.11 1.20
N ALA A 135 -22.46 -17.95 1.00
CA ALA A 135 -21.72 -16.68 1.15
C ALA A 135 -21.57 -15.92 -0.18
N ALA A 136 -22.64 -15.87 -0.98
CA ALA A 136 -22.64 -15.24 -2.31
C ALA A 136 -22.21 -13.77 -2.25
N THR A 137 -22.72 -13.02 -1.26
CA THR A 137 -22.45 -11.58 -1.10
C THR A 137 -20.97 -11.32 -0.83
N GLU A 138 -20.36 -12.09 0.08
CA GLU A 138 -18.95 -11.97 0.44
C GLU A 138 -18.05 -12.36 -0.73
N LEU A 139 -18.38 -13.42 -1.46
CA LEU A 139 -17.64 -13.83 -2.66
C LEU A 139 -17.72 -12.78 -3.78
N ALA A 140 -18.91 -12.22 -4.03
CA ALA A 140 -19.09 -11.14 -5.01
C ALA A 140 -18.31 -9.88 -4.62
N ARG A 141 -18.17 -9.61 -3.32
CA ARG A 141 -17.33 -8.51 -2.81
C ARG A 141 -15.85 -8.75 -3.13
N GLU A 142 -15.32 -9.95 -2.86
CA GLU A 142 -13.94 -10.29 -3.21
C GLU A 142 -13.73 -10.26 -4.74
N ALA A 143 -14.69 -10.78 -5.52
CA ALA A 143 -14.67 -10.70 -6.98
C ALA A 143 -14.59 -9.24 -7.47
N THR A 144 -15.42 -8.35 -6.90
CA THR A 144 -15.42 -6.92 -7.22
C THR A 144 -14.08 -6.26 -6.90
N TYR A 145 -13.44 -6.63 -5.78
CA TYR A 145 -12.11 -6.13 -5.42
C TYR A 145 -11.07 -6.45 -6.50
N PHE A 146 -10.99 -7.72 -6.92
CA PHE A 146 -10.05 -8.13 -7.97
C PHE A 146 -10.40 -7.53 -9.34
N ARG A 147 -11.68 -7.48 -9.71
CA ARG A 147 -12.13 -6.91 -10.99
C ARG A 147 -11.83 -5.42 -11.11
N SER A 148 -12.16 -4.64 -10.08
CA SER A 148 -11.95 -3.19 -10.05
C SER A 148 -10.47 -2.79 -10.04
N ASN A 149 -9.60 -3.66 -9.54
CA ASN A 149 -8.17 -3.43 -9.45
C ASN A 149 -7.33 -4.22 -10.47
N GLN A 150 -7.95 -4.95 -11.39
CA GLN A 150 -7.25 -5.92 -12.25
C GLN A 150 -6.06 -5.32 -13.01
N LEU A 151 -6.16 -4.08 -13.49
CA LEU A 151 -5.09 -3.40 -14.24
C LEU A 151 -3.90 -2.97 -13.36
N ARG A 152 -4.06 -3.03 -12.03
CA ARG A 152 -3.07 -2.67 -11.01
C ARG A 152 -2.42 -3.90 -10.38
N MET A 153 -2.71 -5.11 -10.87
CA MET A 153 -2.31 -6.39 -10.29
C MET A 153 -1.40 -7.20 -11.22
N ASN A 154 -0.60 -6.55 -12.07
CA ASN A 154 0.36 -7.18 -12.98
C ASN A 154 1.71 -7.43 -12.28
N TYR A 155 1.71 -8.27 -11.23
CA TYR A 155 2.85 -8.38 -10.33
C TYR A 155 4.11 -8.95 -10.97
N LEU A 156 3.98 -9.96 -11.84
CA LEU A 156 5.11 -10.56 -12.56
C LEU A 156 5.84 -9.51 -13.41
N GLU A 157 5.11 -8.79 -14.25
CA GLU A 157 5.67 -7.70 -15.08
C GLU A 157 6.32 -6.61 -14.23
N MET A 158 5.63 -6.16 -13.17
CA MET A 158 6.18 -5.15 -12.25
C MET A 158 7.48 -5.62 -11.62
N ARG A 159 7.60 -6.92 -11.31
CA ARG A 159 8.82 -7.48 -10.71
C ARG A 159 9.95 -7.66 -11.71
N GLU A 160 9.64 -8.03 -12.95
CA GLU A 160 10.62 -8.09 -14.05
C GLU A 160 11.20 -6.72 -14.38
N GLU A 161 10.41 -5.66 -14.20
CA GLU A 161 10.85 -4.26 -14.33
C GLU A 161 11.39 -3.64 -13.02
N GLU A 162 11.63 -4.46 -11.99
CA GLU A 162 12.19 -4.03 -10.69
C GLU A 162 11.33 -3.02 -9.89
N TRP A 163 10.02 -2.93 -10.17
CA TRP A 163 9.11 -2.15 -9.35
C TRP A 163 8.85 -2.81 -7.99
N PRO A 164 8.75 -2.01 -6.91
CA PRO A 164 8.22 -2.52 -5.65
C PRO A 164 6.74 -2.87 -5.84
N ILE A 165 6.35 -4.05 -5.34
CA ILE A 165 4.94 -4.52 -5.36
C ILE A 165 4.30 -4.57 -3.97
N GLY A 166 5.07 -4.25 -2.93
CA GLY A 166 4.62 -4.29 -1.55
C GLY A 166 5.00 -3.02 -0.78
N SER A 167 4.12 -2.63 0.13
CA SER A 167 4.12 -1.39 0.90
C SER A 167 4.78 -1.54 2.26
N GLY A 168 5.60 -2.59 2.46
CA GLY A 168 6.25 -2.88 3.73
C GLY A 168 7.01 -1.69 4.35
N MET A 169 7.55 -0.79 3.51
CA MET A 169 8.18 0.46 3.94
C MET A 169 7.16 1.46 4.53
N VAL A 170 5.97 1.57 3.94
CA VAL A 170 4.85 2.37 4.45
C VAL A 170 4.35 1.79 5.76
N GLU A 171 4.15 0.46 5.82
CA GLU A 171 3.72 -0.23 7.04
C GLU A 171 4.72 -0.10 8.20
N SER A 172 6.01 -0.17 7.89
CA SER A 172 7.07 0.11 8.87
C SER A 172 6.99 1.55 9.40
N GLY A 173 6.80 2.52 8.51
CA GLY A 173 6.57 3.91 8.90
C GLY A 173 5.33 4.06 9.79
N ALA A 174 4.19 3.50 9.37
CA ALA A 174 2.94 3.52 10.12
C ALA A 174 3.09 2.91 11.53
N LYS A 175 3.84 1.80 11.68
CA LYS A 175 4.19 1.21 12.97
C LYS A 175 4.99 2.18 13.85
N GLN A 176 5.94 2.91 13.27
CA GLN A 176 6.72 3.92 14.01
C GLN A 176 5.90 5.14 14.44
N PHE A 177 4.85 5.50 13.68
CA PHE A 177 3.86 6.48 14.13
C PHE A 177 2.99 5.91 15.25
N LYS A 178 2.42 4.71 15.08
CA LYS A 178 1.61 4.03 16.10
C LYS A 178 2.36 3.89 17.43
N ALA A 179 3.64 3.51 17.40
CA ALA A 179 4.46 3.42 18.61
C ALA A 179 4.57 4.76 19.37
N ARG A 180 4.51 5.91 18.66
CA ARG A 180 4.63 7.25 19.26
C ARG A 180 3.30 7.82 19.74
N PHE A 181 2.18 7.46 19.11
CA PHE A 181 0.87 8.06 19.34
C PHE A 181 -0.14 7.13 20.01
N CYS A 182 0.05 5.82 19.92
CA CYS A 182 -0.89 4.78 20.38
C CYS A 182 -0.27 3.84 21.43
N GLY A 183 0.83 4.24 22.08
CA GLY A 183 1.44 3.48 23.16
C GLY A 183 0.63 3.53 24.47
N PRO A 184 0.92 2.64 25.45
CA PRO A 184 0.25 2.62 26.74
C PRO A 184 0.29 3.98 27.45
N GLY A 185 -0.85 4.43 27.97
CA GLY A 185 -0.98 5.68 28.73
C GLY A 185 -0.98 6.97 27.89
N MET A 186 -0.78 6.89 26.56
CA MET A 186 -0.81 8.05 25.68
C MET A 186 -2.24 8.56 25.47
N ARG A 187 -2.47 9.83 25.81
CA ARG A 187 -3.74 10.51 25.57
C ARG A 187 -3.46 11.85 24.92
N TRP A 188 -4.14 12.11 23.81
CA TRP A 188 -3.97 13.32 23.01
C TRP A 188 -5.33 13.95 22.78
N SER A 189 -5.40 15.28 22.86
CA SER A 189 -6.47 15.99 22.14
C SER A 189 -6.21 15.87 20.64
N ARG A 190 -7.26 15.95 19.82
CA ARG A 190 -7.14 15.92 18.35
C ARG A 190 -6.16 16.99 17.86
N THR A 191 -6.34 18.24 18.29
CA THR A 191 -5.44 19.36 17.97
C THR A 191 -4.01 19.11 18.43
N GLY A 192 -3.82 18.52 19.62
CA GLY A 192 -2.49 18.18 20.13
C GLY A 192 -1.78 17.14 19.26
N ALA A 193 -2.51 16.10 18.82
CA ALA A 193 -1.97 15.10 17.90
C ALA A 193 -1.64 15.72 16.54
N GLU A 194 -2.56 16.49 15.96
CA GLU A 194 -2.38 17.18 14.68
C GLU A 194 -1.15 18.10 14.67
N ASN A 195 -0.84 18.78 15.77
CA ASN A 195 0.36 19.61 15.89
C ASN A 195 1.66 18.80 15.99
N LEU A 196 1.61 17.57 16.53
CA LEU A 196 2.78 16.73 16.72
C LEU A 196 3.09 15.84 15.51
N LEU A 197 2.10 15.53 14.67
CA LEU A 197 2.29 14.64 13.52
C LEU A 197 3.29 15.17 12.49
N PRO A 198 3.26 16.46 12.09
CA PRO A 198 4.27 17.03 11.20
C PRO A 198 5.69 16.93 11.78
N ILE A 199 5.84 17.14 13.10
CA ILE A 199 7.12 16.99 13.78
C ILE A 199 7.60 15.54 13.70
N ARG A 200 6.73 14.57 14.00
CA ARG A 200 7.08 13.15 13.90
C ARG A 200 7.41 12.75 12.45
N ALA A 201 6.67 13.26 11.47
CA ALA A 201 6.93 13.03 10.06
C ALA A 201 8.30 13.58 9.64
N ALA A 202 8.67 14.79 10.10
CA ALA A 202 9.98 15.37 9.85
C ALA A 202 11.12 14.54 10.48
N VAL A 203 10.93 14.05 11.71
CA VAL A 203 11.90 13.15 12.37
C VAL A 203 12.09 11.85 11.58
N LEU A 204 11.00 11.17 11.22
CA LEU A 204 11.07 9.91 10.45
C LEU A 204 11.60 10.11 9.02
N SER A 205 11.43 11.30 8.47
CA SER A 205 11.98 11.69 7.18
C SER A 205 13.44 12.11 7.24
N HIS A 206 14.07 12.17 8.42
CA HIS A 206 15.41 12.74 8.65
C HIS A 206 15.54 14.21 8.22
N HIS A 207 14.48 15.01 8.39
CA HIS A 207 14.38 16.42 7.96
C HIS A 207 13.96 17.35 9.10
N PHE A 208 14.07 16.89 10.36
CA PHE A 208 13.66 17.68 11.51
C PHE A 208 14.40 19.01 11.59
N ASP A 209 15.74 19.01 11.52
CA ASP A 209 16.54 20.24 11.65
C ASP A 209 16.19 21.27 10.58
N GLN A 210 16.04 20.83 9.32
CA GLN A 210 15.63 21.71 8.22
C GLN A 210 14.22 22.28 8.43
N THR A 211 13.29 21.46 8.91
CA THR A 211 11.91 21.90 9.20
C THR A 211 11.88 22.89 10.36
N TRP A 212 12.68 22.62 11.39
CA TRP A 212 12.82 23.46 12.58
C TRP A 212 13.41 24.83 12.23
N ASP A 213 14.46 24.85 11.44
CA ASP A 213 15.10 26.07 10.94
C ASP A 213 14.17 26.95 10.10
N GLN A 214 13.30 26.33 9.29
CA GLN A 214 12.31 27.06 8.51
C GLN A 214 11.26 27.70 9.42
N ALA A 215 10.78 26.97 10.43
CA ALA A 215 9.81 27.50 11.38
C ALA A 215 10.35 28.71 12.17
N HIS A 216 11.64 28.70 12.53
CA HIS A 216 12.30 29.83 13.19
C HIS A 216 12.53 31.05 12.31
N ARG A 217 12.52 30.88 10.98
CA ARG A 217 12.73 31.95 10.01
C ARG A 217 11.44 32.55 9.45
N LEU A 218 10.27 32.06 9.89
CA LEU A 218 9.00 32.67 9.54
C LEU A 218 8.88 34.04 10.23
N PRO A 219 8.47 35.10 9.50
CA PRO A 219 8.17 36.38 10.15
C PRO A 219 7.09 36.17 11.21
N PRO A 220 7.14 36.90 12.34
CA PRO A 220 6.06 36.85 13.33
C PRO A 220 4.74 37.26 12.68
N ASN A 221 3.68 36.49 12.97
CA ASN A 221 2.31 36.75 12.53
C ASN A 221 1.80 38.13 12.96
#